data_AF-K5B8J4-F1
#
_entry.id   AF-K5B8J4-F1
#
_cell.length_a   1.000
_cell.length_b   1.000
_cell.length_c   1.000
_cell.angle_alpha   90.00
_cell.angle_beta   90.00
_cell.angle_gamma   90.00
#
_symmetry.space_group_name_H-M   'P 1'
#
loop_
_entity.id
_entity.type
_entity.pdbx_description
1 polymer ?
#
loop_
_entity_poly.entity_id
_entity_poly.type
_entity_poly.pdbx_seq_one_letter_code
_entity_poly.pdbx_strand_id
1 'polypeptide(L)'
;MAAGLTVLFVLVVFAAIIVAKSIALIPQAEAAVIERLGRYSRTVSGTLTVLVPFIDRIRARVDLRERVVSFPPQPVITEDNLTVQIDTVVYFAVIDPQAAVYNISNYIVGVEQLTMTTLRNLVGGMTLEQTLTSRDEINRALRGVLDEATTRWGIRVNRVELRSIDPPPSIQDSMEKQMRADREKRAMILTAEGSRESAIKQAEGQKQAQILAAEGAKQAAILAAEAERQSRILRAQGERAAAYLQAQGTAKAIEKTFAAIKAGRPTPELLAYQYLQTLPHIARGEANKVWIVPSDFGNALQGFAKMLGAPGEDGAFRYTPSPVEEDLPKPEDDSDEVADWFDTSTDPTIAQAVADAEAEARTPVDGPAYGAPRQITPPSTIAPGPAANPVPAYPQHDDPGHAAPPPGTGQ
;
A
#
# COMPACT_ATOMS: atom_id res chain seq x y z
N MET A 1 -4.48 103.16 -20.36
CA MET A 1 -5.08 101.93 -19.80
C MET A 1 -4.67 100.68 -20.58
N ALA A 2 -4.93 100.59 -21.90
CA ALA A 2 -4.62 99.40 -22.70
C ALA A 2 -3.12 99.00 -22.72
N ALA A 3 -2.20 99.95 -22.92
CA ALA A 3 -0.75 99.68 -22.95
C ALA A 3 -0.17 99.23 -21.59
N GLY A 4 -0.74 99.69 -20.47
CA GLY A 4 -0.33 99.23 -19.13
C GLY A 4 -0.80 97.81 -18.84
N LEU A 5 -2.02 97.48 -19.30
CA LEU A 5 -2.61 96.14 -19.16
C LEU A 5 -1.83 95.11 -19.98
N THR A 6 -1.39 95.46 -21.20
CA THR A 6 -0.59 94.55 -22.05
C THR A 6 0.79 94.27 -21.47
N VAL A 7 1.49 95.29 -20.95
CA VAL A 7 2.82 95.09 -20.31
C VAL A 7 2.69 94.23 -19.06
N LEU A 8 1.68 94.48 -18.21
CA LEU A 8 1.42 93.67 -17.03
C LEU A 8 1.13 92.21 -17.40
N PHE A 9 0.31 91.98 -18.44
CA PHE A 9 0.01 90.65 -18.94
C PHE A 9 1.27 89.91 -19.41
N VAL A 10 2.14 90.56 -20.18
CA VAL A 10 3.41 89.96 -20.63
C VAL A 10 4.31 89.61 -19.45
N LEU A 11 4.42 90.48 -18.44
CA LEU A 11 5.20 90.22 -17.23
C LEU A 11 4.66 89.02 -16.43
N VAL A 12 3.33 88.91 -16.30
CA VAL A 12 2.68 87.78 -15.61
C VAL A 12 2.92 86.47 -16.37
N VAL A 13 2.76 86.48 -17.70
CA VAL A 13 3.04 85.31 -18.54
C VAL A 13 4.52 84.92 -18.45
N PHE A 14 5.43 85.89 -18.50
CA PHE A 14 6.86 85.65 -18.35
C PHE A 14 7.22 85.05 -16.98
N ALA A 15 6.66 85.60 -15.89
CA ALA A 15 6.82 85.05 -14.55
C ALA A 15 6.24 83.63 -14.44
N ALA A 16 5.07 83.36 -15.04
CA ALA A 16 4.47 82.03 -15.07
C ALA A 16 5.36 81.01 -15.81
N ILE A 17 5.98 81.40 -16.93
CA ILE A 17 6.92 80.53 -17.67
C ILE A 17 8.17 80.23 -16.84
N ILE A 18 8.72 81.22 -16.12
CA ILE A 18 9.86 81.05 -15.22
C ILE A 18 9.53 80.06 -14.11
N VAL A 19 8.39 80.22 -13.45
CA VAL A 19 7.96 79.33 -12.36
C VAL A 19 7.73 77.91 -12.90
N ALA A 20 7.03 77.77 -14.04
CA ALA A 20 6.79 76.46 -14.65
C ALA A 20 8.09 75.73 -15.05
N LYS A 21 9.08 76.46 -15.58
CA LYS A 21 10.41 75.88 -15.91
C LYS A 21 11.29 75.65 -14.69
N SER A 22 11.01 76.31 -13.57
CA SER A 22 11.79 76.15 -12.34
C SER A 22 11.42 74.89 -11.57
N ILE A 23 10.20 74.37 -11.71
CA ILE A 23 9.75 73.22 -10.94
C ILE A 23 9.86 71.96 -11.80
N ALA A 24 10.70 71.02 -11.40
CA ALA A 24 10.79 69.71 -12.02
C ALA A 24 10.46 68.61 -11.01
N LEU A 25 9.49 67.77 -11.36
CA LEU A 25 9.15 66.56 -10.62
C LEU A 25 10.01 65.39 -11.12
N ILE A 26 10.78 64.78 -10.21
CA ILE A 26 11.62 63.62 -10.51
C ILE A 26 11.04 62.42 -9.74
N PRO A 27 10.66 61.33 -10.43
CA PRO A 27 10.18 60.11 -9.78
C PRO A 27 11.20 59.53 -8.80
N GLN A 28 10.75 58.78 -7.78
CA GLN A 28 11.66 58.13 -6.82
C GLN A 28 12.53 57.04 -7.45
N ALA A 29 12.04 56.38 -8.51
CA ALA A 29 12.78 55.35 -9.24
C ALA A 29 13.83 55.92 -10.21
N GLU A 30 13.87 57.24 -10.40
CA GLU A 30 14.81 57.90 -11.30
C GLU A 30 15.68 58.91 -10.55
N ALA A 31 16.90 59.10 -11.02
CA ALA A 31 17.77 60.20 -10.63
C ALA A 31 18.01 61.12 -11.82
N ALA A 32 17.87 62.42 -11.59
CA ALA A 32 18.23 63.44 -12.57
C ALA A 32 19.61 64.01 -12.23
N VAL A 33 20.53 63.96 -13.19
CA VAL A 33 21.84 64.61 -13.11
C VAL A 33 21.68 66.04 -13.63
N ILE A 34 21.94 67.03 -12.78
CA ILE A 34 21.76 68.45 -13.09
C ILE A 34 23.11 69.10 -13.35
N GLU A 35 23.18 69.85 -14.44
CA GLU A 35 24.31 70.71 -14.80
C GLU A 35 23.95 72.17 -14.61
N ARG A 36 24.93 72.96 -14.15
CA ARG A 36 24.87 74.41 -14.10
C ARG A 36 25.94 74.98 -15.01
N LEU A 37 25.53 75.70 -16.05
CA LEU A 37 26.45 76.25 -17.08
C LEU A 37 27.44 75.20 -17.65
N GLY A 38 26.98 73.96 -17.79
CA GLY A 38 27.79 72.84 -18.32
C GLY A 38 28.74 72.17 -17.32
N ARG A 39 28.71 72.53 -16.03
CA ARG A 39 29.40 71.80 -14.96
C ARG A 39 28.40 70.99 -14.13
N TYR A 40 28.82 69.82 -13.65
CA TYR A 40 28.05 69.05 -12.67
C TYR A 40 27.73 69.92 -11.45
N SER A 41 26.46 69.93 -11.04
CA SER A 41 26.02 70.64 -9.84
C SER A 41 25.55 69.69 -8.75
N ARG A 42 24.55 68.84 -9.05
CA ARG A 42 23.98 67.89 -8.08
C ARG A 42 23.19 66.79 -8.78
N THR A 43 23.05 65.67 -8.09
CA THR A 43 22.15 64.57 -8.45
C THR A 43 20.97 64.57 -7.48
N VAL A 44 19.76 64.47 -8.00
CA VAL A 44 18.53 64.49 -7.20
C VAL A 44 17.61 63.35 -7.61
N SER A 45 16.98 62.70 -6.63
CA SER A 45 15.99 61.64 -6.83
C SER A 45 14.79 61.87 -5.91
N GLY A 46 13.61 61.45 -6.35
CA GLY A 46 12.43 61.33 -5.49
C GLY A 46 11.91 62.61 -4.81
N THR A 47 12.31 63.78 -5.30
CA THR A 47 12.00 65.08 -4.67
C THR A 47 11.56 66.10 -5.71
N LEU A 48 10.69 67.02 -5.29
CA LEU A 48 10.34 68.19 -6.10
C LEU A 48 11.56 69.12 -6.11
N THR A 49 12.23 69.21 -7.26
CA THR A 49 13.47 69.98 -7.37
C THR A 49 13.21 71.32 -8.03
N VAL A 50 13.68 72.39 -7.39
CA VAL A 50 13.69 73.73 -7.96
C VAL A 50 15.00 73.94 -8.75
N LEU A 51 14.85 74.13 -10.06
CA LEU A 51 15.89 74.44 -11.03
C LEU A 51 15.91 75.95 -11.26
N VAL A 52 17.10 76.54 -11.34
CA VAL A 52 17.22 77.93 -11.79
C VAL A 52 17.02 77.95 -13.32
N PRO A 53 15.92 78.53 -13.84
CA PRO A 53 15.66 78.48 -15.27
C PRO A 53 16.80 79.14 -16.04
N PHE A 54 17.08 78.62 -17.24
CA PHE A 54 18.17 79.02 -18.14
C PHE A 54 19.60 78.65 -17.70
N ILE A 55 19.89 78.60 -16.39
CA ILE A 55 21.22 78.27 -15.87
C ILE A 55 21.37 76.77 -15.61
N ASP A 56 20.38 76.18 -14.93
CA ASP A 56 20.37 74.75 -14.60
C ASP A 56 19.68 73.96 -15.72
N ARG A 57 20.27 72.84 -16.13
CA ARG A 57 19.71 71.92 -17.13
C ARG A 57 19.82 70.48 -16.64
N ILE A 58 18.80 69.67 -16.89
CA ILE A 58 18.85 68.23 -16.65
C ILE A 58 19.65 67.60 -17.80
N ARG A 59 20.82 67.04 -17.49
CA ARG A 59 21.70 66.40 -18.48
C ARG A 59 21.18 65.02 -18.88
N ALA A 60 20.81 64.21 -17.90
CA ALA A 60 20.30 62.86 -18.09
C ALA A 60 19.37 62.47 -16.94
N ARG A 61 18.41 61.58 -17.24
CA ARG A 61 17.60 60.87 -16.25
C ARG A 61 18.01 59.40 -16.28
N VAL A 62 18.36 58.86 -15.13
CA VAL A 62 18.84 57.49 -14.98
C VAL A 62 17.90 56.75 -14.06
N ASP A 63 17.43 55.58 -14.48
CA ASP A 63 16.60 54.71 -13.65
C ASP A 63 17.50 53.96 -12.68
N LEU A 64 17.15 53.99 -11.40
CA LEU A 64 17.89 53.37 -10.31
C LEU A 64 17.46 51.92 -10.08
N ARG A 65 16.35 51.49 -10.68
CA ARG A 65 15.87 50.11 -10.55
C ARG A 65 16.82 49.15 -11.25
N GLU A 66 16.79 47.90 -10.80
CA GLU A 66 17.46 46.81 -11.47
C GLU A 66 16.91 46.65 -12.89
N ARG A 67 17.83 46.57 -13.85
CA ARG A 67 17.54 46.37 -15.26
C ARG A 67 18.15 45.05 -15.71
N VAL A 68 17.40 44.37 -16.56
CA VAL A 68 17.78 43.11 -17.20
C VAL A 68 18.10 43.41 -18.64
N VAL A 69 19.33 43.11 -19.06
CA VAL A 69 19.76 43.24 -20.45
C VAL A 69 20.27 41.89 -20.93
N SER A 70 19.70 41.42 -22.04
CA SER A 70 20.18 40.25 -22.76
C SER A 70 21.13 40.72 -23.86
N PHE A 71 22.30 40.10 -23.94
CA PHE A 71 23.25 40.33 -25.03
C PHE A 71 23.10 39.25 -26.10
N PRO A 72 23.34 39.57 -27.38
CA PRO A 72 23.21 38.60 -28.47
C PRO A 72 24.30 37.50 -28.38
N PRO A 73 24.02 36.29 -28.88
CA PRO A 73 24.96 35.18 -28.92
C PRO A 73 26.31 35.60 -29.51
N GLN A 74 27.40 35.31 -28.80
CA GLN A 74 28.75 35.54 -29.30
C GLN A 74 29.51 34.23 -29.45
N PRO A 75 30.26 34.04 -30.55
CA PRO A 75 31.10 32.87 -30.74
C PRO A 75 32.32 32.95 -29.81
N VAL A 76 32.51 31.91 -29.01
CA VAL A 76 33.66 31.72 -28.14
C VAL A 76 34.30 30.36 -28.44
N ILE A 77 35.62 30.30 -28.42
CA ILE A 77 36.38 29.06 -28.62
C ILE A 77 36.75 28.52 -27.24
N THR A 78 36.40 27.26 -27.01
CA THR A 78 36.76 26.48 -25.80
C THR A 78 38.20 25.97 -25.87
N GLU A 79 38.71 25.42 -24.76
CA GLU A 79 40.05 24.79 -24.70
C GLU A 79 40.21 23.67 -25.76
N ASP A 80 39.13 22.93 -26.04
CA ASP A 80 39.10 21.85 -27.04
C ASP A 80 39.02 22.35 -28.48
N ASN A 81 39.21 23.66 -28.71
CA ASN A 81 39.12 24.30 -30.03
C ASN A 81 37.73 24.15 -30.69
N LEU A 82 36.67 24.08 -29.89
CA LEU A 82 35.28 24.08 -30.37
C LEU A 82 34.67 25.46 -30.21
N THR A 83 34.00 25.94 -31.27
CA THR A 83 33.26 27.21 -31.26
C THR A 83 31.86 27.01 -30.69
N VAL A 84 31.59 27.58 -29.53
CA VAL A 84 30.28 27.61 -28.88
C VAL A 84 29.65 28.99 -28.97
N GLN A 85 28.33 29.05 -29.12
CA GLN A 85 27.57 30.30 -29.02
C GLN A 85 27.03 30.43 -27.60
N ILE A 86 27.33 31.55 -26.93
CA ILE A 86 26.91 31.75 -25.55
C ILE A 86 26.03 32.99 -25.44
N ASP A 87 24.82 32.78 -24.94
CA ASP A 87 23.86 33.84 -24.62
C ASP A 87 23.97 34.17 -23.13
N THR A 88 24.02 35.46 -22.80
CA THR A 88 24.12 35.91 -21.41
C THR A 88 23.14 37.02 -21.11
N VAL A 89 22.59 36.99 -19.91
CA VAL A 89 21.72 38.02 -19.34
C VAL A 89 22.39 38.60 -18.11
N VAL A 90 22.47 39.93 -18.06
CA VAL A 90 23.08 40.66 -16.94
C VAL A 90 22.03 41.50 -16.23
N TYR A 91 21.97 41.35 -14.92
CA TYR A 91 21.11 42.08 -14.00
C TYR A 91 21.98 43.12 -13.28
N PHE A 92 21.71 44.39 -13.52
CA PHE A 92 22.49 45.47 -12.92
C PHE A 92 21.59 46.65 -12.53
N ALA A 93 22.06 47.43 -11.56
CA ALA A 93 21.41 48.67 -11.13
C ALA A 93 22.43 49.80 -11.12
N VAL A 94 21.99 51.02 -11.41
CA VAL A 94 22.84 52.22 -11.28
C VAL A 94 22.76 52.71 -9.85
N ILE A 95 23.90 52.71 -9.16
CA ILE A 95 24.03 53.18 -7.77
C ILE A 95 24.50 54.64 -7.73
N ASP A 96 25.40 55.01 -8.65
CA ASP A 96 25.87 56.39 -8.81
C ASP A 96 25.53 56.92 -10.22
N PRO A 97 24.44 57.68 -10.35
CA PRO A 97 24.02 58.30 -11.62
C PRO A 97 25.01 59.31 -12.18
N GLN A 98 25.81 59.97 -11.33
CA GLN A 98 26.82 60.91 -11.79
C GLN A 98 27.92 60.16 -12.53
N ALA A 99 28.49 59.13 -11.90
CA ALA A 99 29.51 58.29 -12.52
C ALA A 99 28.98 57.63 -13.82
N ALA A 100 27.74 57.16 -13.84
CA ALA A 100 27.15 56.52 -15.01
C ALA A 100 26.98 57.44 -16.23
N VAL A 101 26.87 58.75 -16.00
CA VAL A 101 26.70 59.77 -17.06
C VAL A 101 28.03 60.37 -17.52
N TYR A 102 29.00 60.52 -16.61
CA TYR A 102 30.27 61.20 -16.92
C TYR A 102 31.45 60.26 -17.19
N ASN A 103 31.48 59.06 -16.59
CA ASN A 103 32.64 58.16 -16.71
C ASN A 103 32.57 57.24 -17.92
N ILE A 104 31.39 57.11 -18.56
CA ILE A 104 31.20 56.30 -19.76
C ILE A 104 30.07 56.89 -20.63
N SER A 105 30.23 56.83 -21.95
CA SER A 105 29.25 57.36 -22.91
C SER A 105 27.98 56.50 -22.99
N ASN A 106 28.15 55.18 -23.06
CA ASN A 106 27.06 54.20 -23.01
C ASN A 106 27.51 52.99 -22.20
N TYR A 107 27.04 52.92 -20.96
CA TYR A 107 27.40 51.85 -20.06
C TYR A 107 26.87 50.48 -20.48
N ILE A 108 25.75 50.41 -21.23
CA ILE A 108 25.18 49.13 -21.68
C ILE A 108 26.15 48.45 -22.65
N VAL A 109 26.66 49.22 -23.62
CA VAL A 109 27.66 48.75 -24.58
C VAL A 109 28.99 48.42 -23.88
N GLY A 110 29.36 49.20 -22.85
CA GLY A 110 30.54 48.91 -22.04
C GLY A 110 30.44 47.57 -21.29
N VAL A 111 29.29 47.31 -20.65
CA VAL A 111 29.00 46.04 -19.97
C VAL A 111 28.97 44.88 -20.97
N GLU A 112 28.39 45.06 -22.15
CA GLU A 112 28.38 44.06 -23.22
C GLU A 112 29.81 43.63 -23.62
N GLN A 113 30.67 44.60 -23.92
CA GLN A 113 32.05 44.34 -24.33
C GLN A 113 32.88 43.67 -23.22
N LEU A 114 32.68 44.12 -21.98
CA LEU A 114 33.35 43.53 -20.82
C LEU A 114 32.87 42.09 -20.59
N THR A 115 31.57 41.83 -20.76
CA THR A 115 30.99 40.48 -20.67
C THR A 115 31.58 39.59 -21.75
N MET A 116 31.63 40.05 -22.99
CA MET A 116 32.23 39.30 -24.11
C MET A 116 33.71 38.96 -23.86
N THR A 117 34.48 39.91 -23.36
CA THR A 117 35.92 39.71 -23.11
C THR A 117 36.13 38.74 -21.95
N THR A 118 35.33 38.85 -20.89
CA THR A 118 35.41 37.96 -19.73
C THR A 118 34.95 36.55 -20.07
N LEU A 119 33.86 36.41 -20.84
CA LEU A 119 33.39 35.12 -21.37
C LEU A 119 34.48 34.45 -22.20
N ARG A 120 35.12 35.18 -23.12
CA ARG A 120 36.20 34.63 -23.94
C ARG A 120 37.37 34.12 -23.10
N ASN A 121 37.76 34.85 -22.06
CA ASN A 121 38.87 34.45 -21.19
C ASN A 121 38.53 33.24 -20.31
N LEU A 122 37.32 33.19 -19.74
CA LEU A 122 36.90 32.09 -18.87
C LEU A 122 36.67 30.81 -19.66
N VAL A 123 35.90 30.88 -20.75
CA VAL A 123 35.55 29.71 -21.56
C VAL A 123 36.75 29.22 -22.37
N GLY A 124 37.68 30.11 -22.74
CA GLY A 124 38.92 29.73 -23.41
C GLY A 124 39.82 28.81 -22.59
N GLY A 125 39.67 28.78 -21.26
CA GLY A 125 40.37 27.85 -20.35
C GLY A 125 39.51 26.70 -19.85
N MET A 126 38.36 26.44 -20.47
CA MET A 126 37.45 25.35 -20.12
C MET A 126 37.14 24.48 -21.33
N THR A 127 36.97 23.18 -21.09
CA THR A 127 36.47 22.24 -22.11
C THR A 127 34.99 22.48 -22.41
N LEU A 128 34.48 21.93 -23.52
CA LEU A 128 33.05 22.01 -23.84
C LEU A 128 32.18 21.40 -22.72
N GLU A 129 32.59 20.24 -22.19
CA GLU A 129 31.85 19.54 -21.14
C GLU A 129 31.84 20.35 -19.83
N GLN A 130 32.98 20.91 -19.43
CA GLN A 130 33.07 21.79 -18.26
C GLN A 130 32.20 23.03 -18.42
N THR A 131 32.20 23.62 -19.62
CA THR A 131 31.36 24.79 -19.92
C THR A 131 29.87 24.48 -19.78
N LEU A 132 29.43 23.29 -20.21
CA LEU A 132 28.03 22.85 -20.11
C LEU A 132 27.61 22.48 -18.68
N THR A 133 28.52 21.90 -17.88
CA THR A 133 28.24 21.40 -16.52
C THR A 133 28.46 22.45 -15.43
N SER A 134 29.41 23.36 -15.61
CA SER A 134 29.89 24.30 -14.57
C SER A 134 29.31 25.71 -14.74
N ARG A 135 28.05 25.83 -15.16
CA ARG A 135 27.39 27.12 -15.43
C ARG A 135 27.42 28.08 -14.22
N ASP A 136 27.24 27.55 -13.01
CA ASP A 136 27.24 28.35 -11.80
C ASP A 136 28.61 28.95 -11.47
N GLU A 137 29.68 28.24 -11.81
CA GLU A 137 31.04 28.74 -11.63
C GLU A 137 31.32 29.90 -12.59
N ILE A 138 30.92 29.75 -13.85
CA ILE A 138 31.03 30.81 -14.86
C ILE A 138 30.20 32.03 -14.45
N ASN A 139 28.95 31.84 -14.00
CA ASN A 139 28.09 32.93 -13.53
C ASN A 139 28.73 33.71 -12.38
N ARG A 140 29.32 33.02 -11.39
CA ARG A 140 30.00 33.67 -10.26
C ARG A 140 31.26 34.42 -10.68
N ALA A 141 32.09 33.81 -11.52
CA ALA A 141 33.31 34.42 -12.02
C ALA A 141 33.01 35.66 -12.87
N LEU A 142 32.06 35.58 -13.80
CA LEU A 142 31.59 36.71 -14.60
C LEU A 142 31.08 37.85 -13.73
N ARG A 143 30.20 37.55 -12.76
CA ARG A 143 29.66 38.57 -11.84
C ARG A 143 30.78 39.28 -11.10
N GLY A 144 31.78 38.55 -10.59
CA GLY A 144 32.90 39.13 -9.86
C GLY A 144 33.71 40.12 -10.69
N VAL A 145 34.14 39.71 -11.89
CA VAL A 145 34.92 40.56 -12.80
C VAL A 145 34.10 41.76 -13.30
N LEU A 146 32.83 41.53 -13.64
CA LEU A 146 31.94 42.58 -14.12
C LEU A 146 31.67 43.63 -13.04
N ASP A 147 31.34 43.22 -11.81
CA ASP A 147 31.05 44.16 -10.71
C ASP A 147 32.26 45.02 -10.36
N GLU A 148 33.46 44.42 -10.28
CA GLU A 148 34.70 45.15 -9.99
C GLU A 148 34.99 46.23 -11.04
N ALA A 149 34.90 45.90 -12.32
CA ALA A 149 35.21 46.83 -13.39
C ALA A 149 34.11 47.89 -13.61
N THR A 150 32.83 47.53 -13.42
CA THR A 150 31.67 48.43 -13.62
C THR A 150 31.42 49.38 -12.46
N THR A 151 32.00 49.12 -11.28
CA THR A 151 31.95 50.03 -10.12
C THR A 151 32.42 51.44 -10.48
N ARG A 152 33.45 51.58 -11.34
CA ARG A 152 33.94 52.90 -11.81
C ARG A 152 32.92 53.69 -12.63
N TRP A 153 31.92 53.01 -13.20
CA TRP A 153 30.82 53.61 -13.94
C TRP A 153 29.60 53.86 -13.05
N GLY A 154 29.68 53.63 -11.74
CA GLY A 154 28.55 53.79 -10.83
C GLY A 154 27.49 52.69 -10.97
N ILE A 155 27.85 51.54 -11.52
CA ILE A 155 26.95 50.41 -11.78
C ILE A 155 27.34 49.27 -10.86
N ARG A 156 26.32 48.60 -10.31
CA ARG A 156 26.47 47.38 -9.54
C ARG A 156 25.85 46.22 -10.32
N VAL A 157 26.62 45.15 -10.49
CA VAL A 157 26.15 43.93 -11.13
C VAL A 157 25.67 42.96 -10.06
N ASN A 158 24.35 42.81 -9.97
CA ASN A 158 23.73 41.96 -8.98
C ASN A 158 23.84 40.47 -9.36
N ARG A 159 23.61 40.16 -10.64
CA ARG A 159 23.59 38.79 -11.14
C ARG A 159 23.94 38.70 -12.62
N VAL A 160 24.56 37.59 -12.99
CA VAL A 160 24.84 37.21 -14.38
C VAL A 160 24.34 35.78 -14.57
N GLU A 161 23.62 35.54 -15.66
CA GLU A 161 23.08 34.22 -15.99
C GLU A 161 23.38 33.89 -17.45
N LEU A 162 24.03 32.75 -17.67
CA LEU A 162 24.09 32.13 -19.01
C LEU A 162 22.71 31.61 -19.39
N ARG A 163 22.16 32.10 -20.51
CA ARG A 163 20.85 31.70 -21.02
C ARG A 163 20.94 30.39 -21.81
N SER A 164 21.87 30.30 -22.75
CA SER A 164 22.17 29.09 -23.52
C SER A 164 23.67 29.00 -23.82
N ILE A 165 24.12 27.77 -24.03
CA ILE A 165 25.46 27.45 -24.53
C ILE A 165 25.21 26.44 -25.65
N ASP A 166 25.37 26.90 -26.88
CA ASP A 166 24.99 26.14 -28.06
C ASP A 166 26.27 25.69 -28.80
N PRO A 167 26.63 24.39 -28.73
CA PRO A 167 27.74 23.82 -29.49
C PRO A 167 27.40 23.75 -30.99
N PRO A 168 28.40 23.52 -31.86
CA PRO A 168 28.13 23.33 -33.28
C PRO A 168 27.30 22.04 -33.50
N PRO A 169 26.38 22.02 -34.49
CA PRO A 169 25.45 20.90 -34.68
C PRO A 169 26.11 19.52 -34.80
N SER A 170 27.28 19.43 -35.44
CA SER A 170 28.03 18.17 -35.59
C SER A 170 28.45 17.54 -34.26
N ILE A 171 28.80 18.36 -33.27
CA ILE A 171 29.15 17.91 -31.93
C ILE A 171 27.90 17.57 -31.13
N GLN A 172 26.84 18.37 -31.27
CA GLN A 172 25.56 18.10 -30.62
C GLN A 172 25.01 16.73 -31.02
N ASP A 173 25.02 16.40 -32.31
CA ASP A 173 24.58 15.09 -32.83
C ASP A 173 25.42 13.93 -32.28
N SER A 174 26.74 14.15 -32.18
CA SER A 174 27.67 13.14 -31.66
C SER A 174 27.47 12.90 -30.17
N MET A 175 27.28 13.98 -29.40
CA MET A 175 26.96 13.91 -27.97
C MET A 175 25.60 13.26 -27.74
N GLU A 176 24.58 13.57 -28.53
CA GLU A 176 23.26 12.94 -28.40
C GLU A 176 23.35 11.42 -28.64
N LYS A 177 24.07 11.01 -29.69
CA LYS A 177 24.33 9.59 -29.96
C LYS A 177 25.09 8.91 -28.82
N GLN A 178 26.14 9.55 -28.31
CA GLN A 178 26.92 9.03 -27.19
C GLN A 178 26.08 8.93 -25.91
N MET A 179 25.31 9.97 -25.59
CA MET A 179 24.42 10.01 -24.42
C MET A 179 23.31 8.97 -24.52
N ARG A 180 22.74 8.76 -25.71
CA ARG A 180 21.78 7.69 -25.96
C ARG A 180 22.43 6.32 -25.73
N ALA A 181 23.61 6.08 -26.31
CA ALA A 181 24.32 4.81 -26.14
C ALA A 181 24.67 4.54 -24.65
N ASP A 182 25.12 5.55 -23.91
CA ASP A 182 25.41 5.42 -22.48
C ASP A 182 24.16 5.18 -21.64
N ARG A 183 23.05 5.85 -21.96
CA ARG A 183 21.75 5.61 -21.30
C ARG A 183 21.22 4.22 -21.61
N GLU A 184 21.30 3.77 -22.86
CA GLU A 184 20.91 2.42 -23.28
C GLU A 184 21.78 1.36 -22.58
N LYS A 185 23.10 1.57 -22.51
CA LYS A 185 24.01 0.70 -21.77
C LYS A 185 23.64 0.60 -20.30
N ARG A 186 23.40 1.74 -19.63
CA ARG A 186 22.97 1.76 -18.22
C ARG A 186 21.62 1.08 -18.02
N ALA A 187 20.66 1.32 -18.92
CA ALA A 187 19.34 0.67 -18.88
C ALA A 187 19.44 -0.86 -19.06
N MET A 188 20.29 -1.33 -19.98
CA MET A 188 20.55 -2.76 -20.17
C MET A 188 21.17 -3.40 -18.93
N ILE A 189 22.18 -2.75 -18.32
CA ILE A 189 22.80 -3.24 -17.08
C ILE A 189 21.75 -3.33 -15.96
N LEU A 190 20.97 -2.27 -15.76
CA LEU A 190 19.94 -2.23 -14.72
C LEU A 190 18.85 -3.29 -14.95
N THR A 191 18.45 -3.52 -16.19
CA THR A 191 17.47 -4.56 -16.55
C THR A 191 18.04 -5.96 -16.30
N ALA A 192 19.30 -6.19 -16.66
CA ALA A 192 19.98 -7.46 -16.41
C ALA A 192 20.13 -7.74 -14.91
N GLU A 193 20.49 -6.72 -14.12
CA GLU A 193 20.57 -6.79 -12.66
C GLU A 193 19.19 -7.06 -12.04
N GLY A 194 18.16 -6.33 -12.47
CA GLY A 194 16.79 -6.55 -12.02
C GLY A 194 16.26 -7.95 -12.36
N SER A 195 16.54 -8.47 -13.56
CA SER A 195 16.19 -9.84 -13.96
C SER A 195 16.89 -10.88 -13.09
N ARG A 196 18.20 -10.69 -12.84
CA ARG A 196 18.99 -11.55 -11.95
C ARG A 196 18.43 -11.55 -10.53
N GLU A 197 18.17 -10.38 -9.95
CA GLU A 197 17.62 -10.26 -8.60
C GLU A 197 16.22 -10.88 -8.49
N SER A 198 15.37 -10.66 -9.49
CA SER A 198 14.03 -11.27 -9.56
C SER A 198 14.12 -12.79 -9.62
N ALA A 199 15.01 -13.35 -10.44
CA ALA A 199 15.19 -14.80 -10.56
C ALA A 199 15.69 -15.43 -9.24
N ILE A 200 16.61 -14.76 -8.54
CA ILE A 200 17.09 -15.20 -7.22
C ILE A 200 15.94 -15.22 -6.21
N LYS A 201 15.20 -14.11 -6.08
CA LYS A 201 14.06 -14.03 -5.15
C LYS A 201 12.98 -15.07 -5.46
N GLN A 202 12.72 -15.35 -6.74
CA GLN A 202 11.76 -16.37 -7.13
C GLN A 202 12.25 -17.78 -6.76
N ALA A 203 13.52 -18.10 -7.00
CA ALA A 203 14.11 -19.38 -6.61
C ALA A 203 14.11 -19.57 -5.08
N GLU A 204 14.45 -18.52 -4.32
CA GLU A 204 14.38 -18.51 -2.86
C GLU A 204 12.94 -18.70 -2.36
N GLY A 205 11.97 -18.00 -2.96
CA GLY A 205 10.56 -18.17 -2.66
C GLY A 205 10.06 -19.59 -2.92
N GLN A 206 10.44 -20.19 -4.06
CA GLN A 206 10.09 -21.59 -4.38
C GLN A 206 10.73 -22.57 -3.39
N LYS A 207 12.00 -22.39 -3.05
CA LYS A 207 12.69 -23.21 -2.04
C LYS A 207 11.96 -23.11 -0.70
N GLN A 208 11.64 -21.90 -0.25
CA GLN A 208 10.95 -21.69 1.02
C GLN A 208 9.55 -22.30 1.01
N ALA A 209 8.81 -22.16 -0.09
CA ALA A 209 7.49 -22.78 -0.25
C ALA A 209 7.56 -24.31 -0.19
N GLN A 210 8.57 -24.93 -0.82
CA GLN A 210 8.77 -26.39 -0.76
C GLN A 210 9.11 -26.87 0.65
N ILE A 211 9.94 -26.13 1.39
CA ILE A 211 10.28 -26.45 2.78
C ILE A 211 9.01 -26.39 3.65
N LEU A 212 8.25 -25.29 3.57
CA LEU A 212 7.02 -25.13 4.34
C LEU A 212 5.98 -26.20 4.00
N ALA A 213 5.86 -26.59 2.72
CA ALA A 213 4.97 -27.67 2.31
C ALA A 213 5.40 -29.03 2.88
N ALA A 214 6.71 -29.33 2.87
CA ALA A 214 7.24 -30.57 3.45
C ALA A 214 7.08 -30.61 4.98
N GLU A 215 7.31 -29.49 5.67
CA GLU A 215 7.08 -29.35 7.10
C GLU A 215 5.59 -29.50 7.45
N GLY A 216 4.70 -28.86 6.68
CA GLY A 216 3.26 -29.01 6.83
C GLY A 216 2.79 -30.45 6.61
N ALA A 217 3.30 -31.13 5.58
CA ALA A 217 2.99 -32.54 5.32
C ALA A 217 3.47 -33.47 6.44
N LYS A 218 4.69 -33.23 6.97
CA LYS A 218 5.22 -33.96 8.13
C LYS A 218 4.33 -33.75 9.35
N GLN A 219 3.96 -32.51 9.65
CA GLN A 219 3.13 -32.19 10.80
C GLN A 219 1.73 -32.81 10.66
N ALA A 220 1.13 -32.73 9.48
CA ALA A 220 -0.15 -33.37 9.19
C ALA A 220 -0.09 -34.89 9.36
N ALA A 221 0.99 -35.54 8.91
CA ALA A 221 1.16 -36.99 9.07
C ALA A 221 1.31 -37.40 10.55
N ILE A 222 2.03 -36.62 11.36
CA ILE A 222 2.15 -36.86 12.81
C ILE A 222 0.79 -36.74 13.49
N LEU A 223 0.08 -35.63 13.25
CA LEU A 223 -1.24 -35.39 13.82
C LEU A 223 -2.24 -36.49 13.41
N ALA A 224 -2.22 -36.94 12.16
CA ALA A 224 -3.06 -38.05 11.70
C ALA A 224 -2.72 -39.36 12.40
N ALA A 225 -1.44 -39.67 12.60
CA ALA A 225 -1.01 -40.88 13.32
C ALA A 225 -1.40 -40.84 14.81
N GLU A 226 -1.30 -39.67 15.45
CA GLU A 226 -1.74 -39.44 16.83
C GLU A 226 -3.26 -39.58 16.96
N ALA A 227 -4.02 -38.97 16.06
CA ALA A 227 -5.48 -39.07 16.02
C ALA A 227 -5.93 -40.53 15.84
N GLU A 228 -5.30 -41.28 14.92
CA GLU A 228 -5.60 -42.69 14.70
C GLU A 228 -5.24 -43.55 15.92
N ARG A 229 -4.10 -43.29 16.56
CA ARG A 229 -3.72 -43.97 17.83
C ARG A 229 -4.76 -43.72 18.91
N GLN A 230 -5.17 -42.46 19.10
CA GLN A 230 -6.14 -42.07 20.12
C GLN A 230 -7.52 -42.67 19.83
N SER A 231 -7.94 -42.66 18.57
CA SER A 231 -9.19 -43.29 18.11
C SER A 231 -9.20 -44.80 18.40
N ARG A 232 -8.09 -45.51 18.12
CA ARG A 232 -7.98 -46.95 18.45
C ARG A 232 -8.03 -47.23 19.94
N ILE A 233 -7.38 -46.42 20.77
CA ILE A 233 -7.42 -46.58 22.23
C ILE A 233 -8.85 -46.39 22.75
N LEU A 234 -9.54 -45.34 22.29
CA LEU A 234 -10.92 -45.06 22.70
C LEU A 234 -11.87 -46.18 22.28
N ARG A 235 -11.75 -46.71 21.06
CA ARG A 235 -12.53 -47.87 20.61
C ARG A 235 -12.28 -49.11 21.46
N ALA A 236 -11.02 -49.44 21.73
CA ALA A 236 -10.65 -50.59 22.56
C ALA A 236 -11.17 -50.45 24.00
N GLN A 237 -11.16 -49.24 24.56
CA GLN A 237 -11.76 -48.95 25.87
C GLN A 237 -13.27 -49.12 25.85
N GLY A 238 -13.95 -48.61 24.81
CA GLY A 238 -15.40 -48.77 24.62
C GLY A 238 -15.80 -50.25 24.48
N GLU A 239 -15.08 -51.02 23.66
CA GLU A 239 -15.31 -52.46 23.50
C GLU A 239 -15.11 -53.22 24.81
N ARG A 240 -14.04 -52.91 25.56
CA ARG A 240 -13.80 -53.51 26.89
C ARG A 240 -14.94 -53.19 27.86
N ALA A 241 -15.40 -51.93 27.89
CA ALA A 241 -16.50 -51.51 28.75
C ALA A 241 -17.81 -52.22 28.37
N ALA A 242 -18.12 -52.29 27.07
CA ALA A 242 -19.30 -52.99 26.56
C ALA A 242 -19.27 -54.49 26.91
N ALA A 243 -18.15 -55.18 26.69
CA ALA A 243 -18.00 -56.60 27.03
C ALA A 243 -18.14 -56.85 28.54
N TYR A 244 -17.58 -55.95 29.36
CA TYR A 244 -17.70 -56.03 30.82
C TYR A 244 -19.16 -55.87 31.28
N LEU A 245 -19.86 -54.85 30.78
CA LEU A 245 -21.28 -54.62 31.08
C LEU A 245 -22.15 -55.78 30.61
N GLN A 246 -21.87 -56.34 29.43
CA GLN A 246 -22.57 -57.52 28.93
C GLN A 246 -22.35 -58.74 29.83
N ALA A 247 -21.11 -58.99 30.26
CA ALA A 247 -20.79 -60.09 31.16
C ALA A 247 -21.47 -59.94 32.54
N GLN A 248 -21.55 -58.71 33.07
CA GLN A 248 -22.31 -58.43 34.29
C GLN A 248 -23.81 -58.67 34.08
N GLY A 249 -24.38 -58.21 32.97
CA GLY A 249 -25.79 -58.40 32.64
C GLY A 249 -26.15 -59.89 32.50
N THR A 250 -25.30 -60.68 31.84
CA THR A 250 -25.53 -62.13 31.72
C THR A 250 -25.35 -62.85 33.05
N ALA A 251 -24.38 -62.45 33.89
CA ALA A 251 -24.23 -62.98 35.24
C ALA A 251 -25.48 -62.72 36.10
N LYS A 252 -25.95 -61.46 36.17
CA LYS A 252 -27.20 -61.10 36.88
C LYS A 252 -28.41 -61.87 36.32
N ALA A 253 -28.51 -62.04 35.00
CA ALA A 253 -29.61 -62.80 34.38
C ALA A 253 -29.56 -64.30 34.76
N ILE A 254 -28.37 -64.91 34.77
CA ILE A 254 -28.19 -66.31 35.19
C ILE A 254 -28.54 -66.47 36.67
N GLU A 255 -28.10 -65.57 37.54
CA GLU A 255 -28.43 -65.61 38.97
C GLU A 255 -29.95 -65.51 39.20
N LYS A 256 -30.62 -64.56 38.54
CA LYS A 256 -32.09 -64.42 38.64
C LYS A 256 -32.83 -65.65 38.13
N THR A 257 -32.42 -66.22 37.00
CA THR A 257 -33.05 -67.44 36.46
C THR A 257 -32.84 -68.62 37.41
N PHE A 258 -31.66 -68.78 37.99
CA PHE A 258 -31.37 -69.86 38.94
C PHE A 258 -32.14 -69.71 40.26
N ALA A 259 -32.26 -68.48 40.77
CA ALA A 259 -33.08 -68.18 41.94
C ALA A 259 -34.56 -68.49 41.68
N ALA A 260 -35.09 -68.08 40.52
CA ALA A 260 -36.47 -68.38 40.12
C ALA A 260 -36.72 -69.89 39.98
N ILE A 261 -35.78 -70.65 39.41
CA ILE A 261 -35.88 -72.11 39.28
C ILE A 261 -35.90 -72.79 40.66
N LYS A 262 -35.04 -72.36 41.60
CA LYS A 262 -35.04 -72.91 42.97
C LYS A 262 -36.35 -72.62 43.70
N ALA A 263 -36.89 -71.41 43.56
CA ALA A 263 -38.17 -71.05 44.17
C ALA A 263 -39.35 -71.86 43.60
N GLY A 264 -39.32 -72.19 42.31
CA GLY A 264 -40.37 -72.97 41.64
C GLY A 264 -40.41 -74.46 41.95
N ARG A 265 -39.37 -75.02 42.62
CA ARG A 265 -39.26 -76.45 43.02
C ARG A 265 -39.76 -77.42 41.92
N PRO A 266 -39.12 -77.45 40.73
CA PRO A 266 -39.60 -78.27 39.62
C PRO A 266 -39.58 -79.77 39.96
N THR A 267 -40.65 -80.48 39.63
CA THR A 267 -40.71 -81.94 39.82
C THR A 267 -39.85 -82.65 38.76
N PRO A 268 -39.35 -83.87 39.04
CA PRO A 268 -38.53 -84.62 38.09
C PRO A 268 -39.19 -84.84 36.72
N GLU A 269 -40.53 -84.93 36.68
CA GLU A 269 -41.30 -85.07 35.44
C GLU A 269 -41.26 -83.79 34.59
N LEU A 270 -41.27 -82.61 35.22
CA LEU A 270 -41.20 -81.33 34.51
C LEU A 270 -39.80 -81.09 33.93
N LEU A 271 -38.74 -81.47 34.65
CA LEU A 271 -37.37 -81.42 34.13
C LEU A 271 -37.17 -82.41 32.97
N ALA A 272 -37.73 -83.62 33.08
CA ALA A 272 -37.72 -84.60 31.99
C ALA A 272 -38.48 -84.09 30.76
N TYR A 273 -39.63 -83.43 30.96
CA TYR A 273 -40.39 -82.82 29.89
C TYR A 273 -39.65 -81.63 29.25
N GLN A 274 -39.07 -80.73 30.04
CA GLN A 274 -38.25 -79.62 29.55
C GLN A 274 -37.04 -80.13 28.77
N TYR A 275 -36.36 -81.17 29.27
CA TYR A 275 -35.28 -81.84 28.55
C TYR A 275 -35.76 -82.39 27.20
N LEU A 276 -36.92 -83.05 27.15
CA LEU A 276 -37.55 -83.50 25.90
C LEU A 276 -37.85 -82.33 24.94
N GLN A 277 -38.29 -81.17 25.46
CA GLN A 277 -38.51 -79.96 24.65
C GLN A 277 -37.21 -79.31 24.15
N THR A 278 -36.10 -79.47 24.87
CA THR A 278 -34.78 -79.02 24.38
C THR A 278 -34.20 -79.92 23.29
N LEU A 279 -34.64 -81.18 23.18
CA LEU A 279 -34.16 -82.10 22.14
C LEU A 279 -34.37 -81.55 20.71
N PRO A 280 -35.53 -80.97 20.35
CA PRO A 280 -35.70 -80.25 19.08
C PRO A 280 -34.68 -79.13 18.85
N HIS A 281 -34.28 -78.38 19.87
CA HIS A 281 -33.29 -77.30 19.74
C HIS A 281 -31.88 -77.84 19.48
N ILE A 282 -31.53 -78.97 20.08
CA ILE A 282 -30.27 -79.68 19.85
C ILE A 282 -30.23 -80.29 18.43
N ALA A 283 -31.38 -80.73 17.92
CA ALA A 283 -31.52 -81.30 16.58
C ALA A 283 -31.47 -80.26 15.44
N ARG A 284 -31.71 -78.98 15.72
CA ARG A 284 -31.72 -77.90 14.71
C ARG A 284 -30.35 -77.24 14.46
N GLY A 285 -29.31 -77.60 15.22
CA GLY A 285 -27.95 -77.10 14.98
C GLY A 285 -27.35 -77.68 13.70
N GLU A 286 -26.81 -76.82 12.83
CA GLU A 286 -26.31 -77.17 11.49
C GLU A 286 -25.24 -78.29 11.45
N ALA A 287 -24.67 -78.67 12.61
CA ALA A 287 -23.62 -79.68 12.75
C ALA A 287 -24.08 -81.09 13.18
N ASN A 288 -25.35 -81.32 13.53
CA ASN A 288 -25.81 -82.61 14.09
C ASN A 288 -26.39 -83.56 13.02
N LYS A 289 -25.54 -84.43 12.44
CA LYS A 289 -25.95 -85.47 11.46
C LYS A 289 -26.07 -86.89 12.04
N VAL A 290 -25.65 -87.14 13.28
CA VAL A 290 -25.64 -88.47 13.91
C VAL A 290 -26.32 -88.41 15.26
N TRP A 291 -27.44 -89.12 15.39
CA TRP A 291 -28.18 -89.26 16.65
C TRP A 291 -27.69 -90.51 17.38
N ILE A 292 -26.92 -90.32 18.47
CA ILE A 292 -26.53 -91.40 19.37
C ILE A 292 -27.35 -91.22 20.64
N VAL A 293 -28.26 -92.15 20.91
CA VAL A 293 -28.80 -92.31 22.26
C VAL A 293 -27.74 -93.07 23.04
N PRO A 294 -27.06 -92.46 24.04
CA PRO A 294 -26.12 -93.20 24.86
C PRO A 294 -26.88 -94.36 25.52
N SER A 295 -26.37 -95.59 25.39
CA SER A 295 -26.94 -96.78 26.04
C SER A 295 -27.01 -96.64 27.58
N ASP A 296 -26.23 -95.72 28.14
CA ASP A 296 -26.23 -95.32 29.55
C ASP A 296 -27.26 -94.24 29.93
N PHE A 297 -28.13 -93.81 29.00
CA PHE A 297 -29.16 -92.81 29.29
C PHE A 297 -30.09 -93.25 30.43
N GLY A 298 -30.45 -94.55 30.46
CA GLY A 298 -31.21 -95.12 31.57
C GLY A 298 -30.47 -94.99 32.91
N ASN A 299 -29.16 -95.23 32.92
CA ASN A 299 -28.32 -95.15 34.12
C ASN A 299 -28.14 -93.70 34.60
N ALA A 300 -27.93 -92.75 33.69
CA ALA A 300 -27.81 -91.33 34.01
C ALA A 300 -29.12 -90.76 34.57
N LEU A 301 -30.26 -91.14 33.98
CA LEU A 301 -31.58 -90.75 34.48
C LEU A 301 -31.86 -91.39 35.86
N GLN A 302 -31.46 -92.65 36.05
CA GLN A 302 -31.56 -93.32 37.35
C GLN A 302 -30.63 -92.69 38.40
N GLY A 303 -29.44 -92.23 38.03
CA GLY A 303 -28.52 -91.48 38.89
C GLY A 303 -29.07 -90.11 39.30
N PHE A 304 -29.66 -89.39 38.34
CA PHE A 304 -30.35 -88.12 38.59
C PHE A 304 -31.58 -88.29 39.51
N ALA A 305 -32.38 -89.34 39.26
CA ALA A 305 -33.53 -89.67 40.11
C ALA A 305 -33.11 -90.08 41.53
N LYS A 306 -32.01 -90.82 41.70
CA LYS A 306 -31.42 -91.17 43.01
C LYS A 306 -30.89 -89.95 43.77
N MET A 307 -30.36 -88.94 43.07
CA MET A 307 -29.89 -87.70 43.69
C MET A 307 -31.05 -86.86 44.27
N LEU A 308 -32.26 -87.08 43.77
CA LEU A 308 -33.46 -86.31 44.13
C LEU A 308 -34.51 -87.11 44.92
N GLY A 309 -34.31 -88.41 45.16
CA GLY A 309 -35.31 -89.29 45.80
C GLY A 309 -34.73 -90.23 46.86
N ALA A 310 -35.47 -90.44 47.95
CA ALA A 310 -35.10 -91.35 49.03
C ALA A 310 -35.51 -92.82 48.73
N PRO A 311 -34.74 -93.83 49.17
CA PRO A 311 -35.13 -95.23 49.01
C PRO A 311 -36.29 -95.59 49.94
N GLY A 312 -37.39 -96.12 49.39
CA GLY A 312 -38.47 -96.74 50.17
C GLY A 312 -38.16 -98.20 50.50
N GLU A 313 -38.74 -98.74 51.58
CA GLU A 313 -38.48 -100.11 52.07
C GLU A 313 -38.81 -101.22 51.05
N ASP A 314 -39.61 -100.92 50.01
CA ASP A 314 -39.99 -101.86 48.93
C ASP A 314 -38.99 -101.88 47.75
N GLY A 315 -37.88 -101.15 47.82
CA GLY A 315 -36.92 -101.02 46.71
C GLY A 315 -37.39 -100.12 45.55
N ALA A 316 -38.60 -99.55 45.64
CA ALA A 316 -39.08 -98.51 44.73
C ALA A 316 -38.71 -97.11 45.25
N PHE A 317 -37.98 -96.33 44.45
CA PHE A 317 -37.69 -94.93 44.76
C PHE A 317 -38.95 -94.10 44.54
N ARG A 318 -39.49 -93.54 45.64
CA ARG A 318 -40.62 -92.61 45.60
C ARG A 318 -40.10 -91.23 45.99
N TYR A 319 -40.37 -90.24 45.15
CA TYR A 319 -40.09 -88.85 45.50
C TYR A 319 -40.98 -88.47 46.70
N THR A 320 -40.33 -88.18 47.82
CA THR A 320 -40.95 -87.49 48.95
C THR A 320 -40.52 -86.03 48.82
N PRO A 321 -41.46 -85.08 48.66
CA PRO A 321 -41.11 -83.67 48.74
C PRO A 321 -40.44 -83.43 50.08
N SER A 322 -39.26 -82.80 50.08
CA SER A 322 -38.66 -82.30 51.33
C SER A 322 -39.70 -81.41 52.04
N PRO A 323 -39.82 -81.47 53.38
CA PRO A 323 -40.75 -80.62 54.10
C PRO A 323 -40.56 -79.17 53.70
N VAL A 324 -41.69 -78.48 53.51
CA VAL A 324 -41.76 -77.11 53.02
C VAL A 324 -41.05 -76.19 54.01
N GLU A 325 -39.81 -75.80 53.70
CA GLU A 325 -39.26 -74.56 54.24
C GLU A 325 -40.05 -73.43 53.57
N GLU A 326 -40.95 -72.81 54.35
CA GLU A 326 -41.89 -71.79 53.91
C GLU A 326 -41.21 -70.42 53.65
N ASP A 327 -39.90 -70.34 53.88
CA ASP A 327 -39.13 -69.10 53.93
C ASP A 327 -37.97 -69.07 52.91
N LEU A 328 -38.25 -69.46 51.66
CA LEU A 328 -37.31 -69.17 50.57
C LEU A 328 -37.47 -67.70 50.15
N PRO A 329 -36.40 -66.88 50.19
CA PRO A 329 -36.48 -65.49 49.76
C PRO A 329 -36.90 -65.42 48.29
N LYS A 330 -37.96 -64.66 48.02
CA LYS A 330 -38.35 -64.32 46.65
C LYS A 330 -37.25 -63.45 46.02
N PRO A 331 -37.00 -63.56 44.69
CA PRO A 331 -36.06 -62.67 44.02
C PRO A 331 -36.50 -61.21 44.23
N GLU A 332 -35.56 -60.33 44.61
CA GLU A 332 -35.83 -58.88 44.71
C GLU A 332 -36.19 -58.30 43.33
N ASP A 333 -37.13 -57.34 43.34
CA ASP A 333 -37.60 -56.62 42.15
C ASP A 333 -36.68 -55.43 41.88
N ASP A 334 -35.61 -55.65 41.11
CA ASP A 334 -34.63 -54.60 40.78
C ASP A 334 -35.13 -53.58 39.73
N SER A 335 -36.44 -53.37 39.58
CA SER A 335 -36.99 -52.44 38.57
C SER A 335 -36.45 -51.01 38.70
N ASP A 336 -36.11 -50.58 39.92
CA ASP A 336 -35.52 -49.26 40.18
C ASP A 336 -34.04 -49.16 39.72
N GLU A 337 -33.22 -50.22 39.81
CA GLU A 337 -31.83 -50.20 39.30
C GLU A 337 -31.75 -50.13 37.77
N VAL A 338 -32.79 -50.63 37.09
CA VAL A 338 -32.80 -50.74 35.62
C VAL A 338 -33.39 -49.48 34.97
N ALA A 339 -34.12 -48.66 35.71
CA ALA A 339 -34.76 -47.44 35.21
C ALA A 339 -33.74 -46.47 34.59
N ASP A 340 -32.59 -46.29 35.22
CA ASP A 340 -31.52 -45.39 34.76
C ASP A 340 -30.81 -45.89 33.50
N TRP A 341 -30.86 -47.20 33.20
CA TRP A 341 -30.24 -47.75 31.98
C TRP A 341 -30.98 -47.34 30.70
N PHE A 342 -32.25 -46.95 30.81
CA PHE A 342 -33.07 -46.48 29.69
C PHE A 342 -33.11 -44.95 29.57
N ASP A 343 -32.40 -44.21 30.42
CA ASP A 343 -32.27 -42.77 30.25
C ASP A 343 -31.39 -42.46 29.02
N THR A 344 -31.94 -41.66 28.11
CA THR A 344 -31.30 -41.22 26.86
C THR A 344 -30.84 -39.78 26.93
N SER A 345 -30.89 -39.16 28.12
CA SER A 345 -30.41 -37.80 28.34
C SER A 345 -28.89 -37.74 28.16
N THR A 346 -28.43 -36.77 27.36
CA THR A 346 -27.01 -36.55 27.11
C THR A 346 -26.38 -35.82 28.30
N ASP A 347 -25.20 -36.27 28.74
CA ASP A 347 -24.45 -35.64 29.82
C ASP A 347 -24.19 -34.14 29.51
N PRO A 348 -24.63 -33.21 30.38
CA PRO A 348 -24.53 -31.76 30.14
C PRO A 348 -23.08 -31.28 29.95
N THR A 349 -22.10 -32.02 30.45
CA THR A 349 -20.68 -31.68 30.30
C THR A 349 -20.17 -31.85 28.87
N ILE A 350 -20.67 -32.85 28.14
CA ILE A 350 -20.31 -33.10 26.74
C ILE A 350 -20.90 -32.01 25.84
N ALA A 351 -22.11 -31.55 26.13
CA ALA A 351 -22.75 -30.46 25.39
C ALA A 351 -21.96 -29.15 25.50
N GLN A 352 -21.40 -28.87 26.68
CA GLN A 352 -20.59 -27.68 26.93
C GLN A 352 -19.23 -27.76 26.23
N ALA A 353 -18.57 -28.92 26.25
CA ALA A 353 -17.29 -29.13 25.57
C ALA A 353 -17.38 -28.98 24.05
N VAL A 354 -18.50 -29.40 23.43
CA VAL A 354 -18.73 -29.21 21.97
C VAL A 354 -18.94 -27.72 21.65
N ALA A 355 -19.66 -26.98 22.48
CA ALA A 355 -19.88 -25.55 22.29
C ALA A 355 -18.57 -24.74 22.37
N ASP A 356 -17.67 -25.10 23.29
CA ASP A 356 -16.37 -24.45 23.43
C ASP A 356 -15.45 -24.73 22.23
N ALA A 357 -15.43 -25.98 21.74
CA ALA A 357 -14.66 -26.35 20.54
C ALA A 357 -15.14 -25.63 19.27
N GLU A 358 -16.46 -25.44 19.11
CA GLU A 358 -17.01 -24.63 18.01
C GLU A 358 -16.64 -23.14 18.11
N ALA A 359 -16.56 -22.60 19.34
CA ALA A 359 -16.16 -21.21 19.55
C ALA A 359 -14.68 -20.99 19.17
N GLU A 360 -13.80 -21.92 19.55
CA GLU A 360 -12.38 -21.83 19.22
C GLU A 360 -12.13 -21.92 17.70
N ALA A 361 -12.82 -22.81 17.00
CA ALA A 361 -12.73 -22.95 15.54
C ALA A 361 -13.20 -21.70 14.75
N ARG A 362 -14.03 -20.84 15.36
CA ARG A 362 -14.50 -19.58 14.74
C ARG A 362 -13.55 -18.41 14.94
N THR A 363 -12.45 -18.60 15.68
CA THR A 363 -11.47 -17.54 15.90
C THR A 363 -10.57 -17.39 14.66
N PRO A 364 -10.51 -16.22 14.01
CA PRO A 364 -9.62 -16.01 12.87
C PRO A 364 -8.16 -16.12 13.30
N VAL A 365 -7.36 -16.93 12.60
CA VAL A 365 -5.92 -17.06 12.85
C VAL A 365 -5.19 -15.98 12.04
N ASP A 366 -4.46 -15.09 12.72
CA ASP A 366 -3.64 -14.07 12.07
C ASP A 366 -2.50 -14.71 11.26
N GLY A 367 -2.57 -14.57 9.93
CA GLY A 367 -1.50 -14.98 9.03
C GLY A 367 -0.22 -14.15 9.21
N PRO A 368 0.95 -14.64 8.75
CA PRO A 368 2.22 -13.94 8.93
C PRO A 368 2.14 -12.54 8.32
N ALA A 369 2.57 -11.56 9.11
CA ALA A 369 2.51 -10.13 8.82
C ALA A 369 3.12 -9.78 7.46
N TYR A 370 2.28 -9.77 6.42
CA TYR A 370 2.56 -8.95 5.24
C TYR A 370 2.38 -7.49 5.68
N GLY A 371 3.48 -6.74 5.57
CA GLY A 371 3.54 -5.34 5.97
C GLY A 371 2.35 -4.54 5.44
N ALA A 372 1.82 -3.68 6.31
CA ALA A 372 0.66 -2.84 6.04
C ALA A 372 0.75 -2.19 4.65
N PRO A 373 -0.31 -2.24 3.82
CA PRO A 373 -0.36 -1.45 2.60
C PRO A 373 -0.24 0.02 2.99
N ARG A 374 0.79 0.70 2.46
CA ARG A 374 0.91 2.15 2.57
C ARG A 374 -0.39 2.77 2.07
N GLN A 375 -1.07 3.52 2.93
CA GLN A 375 -2.18 4.37 2.54
C GLN A 375 -1.68 5.37 1.50
N ILE A 376 -2.13 5.18 0.26
CA ILE A 376 -1.99 6.18 -0.78
C ILE A 376 -3.11 7.18 -0.53
N THR A 377 -2.77 8.36 0.00
CA THR A 377 -3.70 9.48 0.11
C THR A 377 -4.19 9.85 -1.30
N PRO A 378 -5.52 9.91 -1.55
CA PRO A 378 -6.03 10.45 -2.80
C PRO A 378 -5.65 11.95 -2.90
N PRO A 379 -5.42 12.49 -4.11
CA PRO A 379 -5.11 13.90 -4.26
C PRO A 379 -6.31 14.74 -3.78
N SER A 380 -6.01 15.73 -2.94
CA SER A 380 -6.97 16.67 -2.36
C SER A 380 -7.90 17.25 -3.42
N THR A 381 -9.20 17.10 -3.19
CA THR A 381 -10.25 17.86 -3.85
C THR A 381 -9.97 19.35 -3.70
N ILE A 382 -9.81 20.03 -4.83
CA ILE A 382 -9.66 21.48 -4.93
C ILE A 382 -10.95 22.12 -4.38
N ALA A 383 -10.79 23.05 -3.43
CA ALA A 383 -11.89 23.84 -2.89
C ALA A 383 -12.58 24.68 -3.98
N PRO A 384 -13.90 24.91 -3.93
CA PRO A 384 -14.55 25.82 -4.87
C PRO A 384 -14.10 27.26 -4.57
N GLY A 385 -13.49 27.91 -5.57
CA GLY A 385 -13.18 29.34 -5.54
C GLY A 385 -14.45 30.21 -5.56
N PRO A 386 -14.35 31.51 -5.22
CA PRO A 386 -15.50 32.40 -5.13
C PRO A 386 -16.11 32.68 -6.51
N ALA A 387 -17.44 32.88 -6.53
CA ALA A 387 -18.28 33.02 -7.71
C ALA A 387 -17.74 34.05 -8.73
N ALA A 388 -17.63 33.61 -9.99
CA ALA A 388 -17.32 34.46 -11.13
C ALA A 388 -18.60 35.15 -11.64
N ASN A 389 -18.47 36.45 -11.94
CA ASN A 389 -19.52 37.32 -12.48
C ASN A 389 -20.11 36.81 -13.82
N PRO A 390 -21.38 37.15 -14.13
CA PRO A 390 -22.01 36.71 -15.37
C PRO A 390 -21.44 37.42 -16.60
N VAL A 391 -21.23 36.64 -17.66
CA VAL A 391 -20.68 37.03 -18.98
C VAL A 391 -21.82 37.62 -19.85
N PRO A 392 -21.61 38.67 -20.66
CA PRO A 392 -22.67 39.24 -21.48
C PRO A 392 -22.97 38.39 -22.73
N ALA A 393 -24.25 38.34 -23.09
CA ALA A 393 -24.77 37.61 -24.25
C ALA A 393 -24.33 38.25 -25.58
N TYR A 394 -23.89 37.42 -26.53
CA TYR A 394 -23.65 37.81 -27.92
C TYR A 394 -24.98 37.89 -28.71
N PRO A 395 -25.13 38.80 -29.69
CA PRO A 395 -26.36 38.92 -30.47
C PRO A 395 -26.43 37.85 -31.57
N GLN A 396 -27.63 37.29 -31.75
CA GLN A 396 -27.98 36.39 -32.84
C GLN A 396 -27.89 37.12 -34.20
N HIS A 397 -27.24 36.49 -35.18
CA HIS A 397 -27.30 36.91 -36.58
C HIS A 397 -28.47 36.21 -37.26
N ASP A 398 -29.40 37.01 -37.77
CA ASP A 398 -30.50 36.59 -38.64
C ASP A 398 -29.98 36.15 -40.02
N ASP A 399 -30.52 35.04 -40.49
CA ASP A 399 -30.24 34.39 -41.76
C ASP A 399 -31.26 34.86 -42.81
N PRO A 400 -30.86 35.33 -44.01
CA PRO A 400 -31.77 35.45 -45.13
C PRO A 400 -31.30 34.64 -46.34
N GLY A 401 -32.22 33.86 -46.92
CA GLY A 401 -32.22 33.68 -48.37
C GLY A 401 -32.43 32.28 -48.90
N HIS A 402 -33.66 32.05 -49.37
CA HIS A 402 -34.03 31.08 -50.38
C HIS A 402 -33.05 30.98 -51.57
N ALA A 403 -32.81 29.75 -52.05
CA ALA A 403 -32.71 29.46 -53.48
C ALA A 403 -33.14 28.01 -53.79
N ALA A 404 -34.06 27.87 -54.75
CA ALA A 404 -34.63 26.62 -55.25
C ALA A 404 -33.68 25.86 -56.22
N PRO A 405 -33.89 24.55 -56.50
CA PRO A 405 -33.05 23.80 -57.42
C PRO A 405 -33.52 23.95 -58.89
N PRO A 406 -32.64 23.81 -59.89
CA PRO A 406 -33.05 23.84 -61.30
C PRO A 406 -33.61 22.49 -61.77
N PRO A 407 -34.52 22.46 -62.76
CA PRO A 407 -35.05 21.23 -63.32
C PRO A 407 -34.10 20.65 -64.37
N GLY A 408 -34.10 19.31 -64.46
CA GLY A 408 -33.45 18.60 -65.54
C GLY A 408 -34.20 18.73 -66.87
N THR A 409 -33.43 18.97 -67.92
CA THR A 409 -33.74 18.71 -69.33
C THR A 409 -32.44 18.08 -69.88
N GLY A 410 -32.41 16.90 -70.47
CA GLY A 410 -33.30 16.44 -71.54
C GLY A 410 -32.65 16.71 -72.89
N GLN A 411 -31.56 16.00 -73.21
CA GLN A 411 -31.16 15.43 -74.51
C GLN A 411 -29.75 14.84 -74.43
#